data_AF-A0A7C3XMC3-F1
#
_entry.id   AF-A0A7C3XMC3-F1
#
_cell.length_a   1.000
_cell.length_b   1.000
_cell.length_c   1.000
_cell.angle_alpha   90.00
_cell.angle_beta   90.00
_cell.angle_gamma   90.00
#
_symmetry.space_group_name_H-M   'P 1'
#
loop_
_entity.id
_entity.type
_entity.pdbx_description
1 polymer ?
#
loop_
_entity_poly.entity_id
_entity_poly.type
_entity_poly.pdbx_seq_one_letter_code
_entity_poly.pdbx_strand_id
1 'polypeptide(L)'
;MAYALTGKQRMYTGRKISLEVYHLRSEDGRTVEKEVIVHPGAVVVLPFLDRQTIILIRNRRHAVGEVLLELPAGTLGRGEMPMNAAGRELLEETGYLAGRMRPLLSFYPSPGVLSEKMYAFAAYDLEKRQQSLDEGEEIEVVTTPLDVALDMIRHGGIADGKTIATLLFYRYFGGE
;
A
#
# COMPACT_ATOMS: atom_id res chain seq x y z
N MET A 1 -11.70 -27.74 -12.52
CA MET A 1 -10.26 -28.08 -12.60
C MET A 1 -9.54 -27.30 -11.52
N ALA A 2 -9.52 -27.81 -10.29
CA ALA A 2 -8.83 -27.15 -9.18
C ALA A 2 -7.41 -27.72 -9.06
N TYR A 3 -6.42 -26.84 -8.92
CA TYR A 3 -5.06 -27.23 -8.58
C TYR A 3 -4.91 -27.13 -7.05
N ALA A 4 -4.44 -28.20 -6.40
CA ALA A 4 -4.11 -28.21 -4.98
C ALA A 4 -2.64 -27.85 -4.78
N LEU A 5 -2.35 -27.06 -3.75
CA LEU A 5 -0.98 -26.79 -3.32
C LEU A 5 -0.38 -28.03 -2.66
N THR A 6 0.69 -28.57 -3.24
CA THR A 6 1.36 -29.78 -2.74
C THR A 6 2.71 -29.50 -2.08
N GLY A 7 3.29 -28.31 -2.28
CA GLY A 7 4.56 -27.93 -1.66
C GLY A 7 4.92 -26.48 -1.90
N LYS A 8 5.81 -25.95 -1.06
CA LYS A 8 6.42 -24.64 -1.22
C LYS A 8 7.93 -24.77 -1.06
N GLN A 9 8.68 -24.20 -2.00
CA GLN A 9 10.14 -24.12 -1.93
C GLN A 9 10.55 -22.65 -1.84
N ARG A 10 11.37 -22.30 -0.84
CA ARG A 10 11.90 -20.93 -0.74
C ARG A 10 13.18 -20.80 -1.55
N MET A 11 13.18 -19.87 -2.49
CA MET A 11 14.30 -19.59 -3.39
C MET A 11 15.19 -18.46 -2.86
N TYR A 12 14.57 -17.47 -2.21
CA TYR A 12 15.28 -16.31 -1.65
C TYR A 12 14.54 -15.76 -0.42
N THR A 13 15.30 -15.21 0.54
CA THR A 13 14.78 -14.47 1.69
C THR A 13 15.49 -13.12 1.76
N GLY A 14 14.76 -12.04 1.56
CA GLY A 14 15.26 -10.67 1.71
C GLY A 14 14.78 -10.04 3.02
N ARG A 15 15.06 -8.74 3.17
CA ARG A 15 14.61 -7.95 4.34
C ARG A 15 13.10 -7.74 4.36
N LYS A 16 12.50 -7.37 3.22
CA LYS A 16 11.06 -7.04 3.11
C LYS A 16 10.22 -8.15 2.47
N ILE A 17 10.81 -8.96 1.59
CA ILE A 17 10.11 -9.99 0.80
C ILE A 17 10.89 -11.30 0.73
N SER A 18 10.18 -12.39 0.41
CA SER A 18 10.79 -13.67 0.03
C SER A 18 10.27 -14.12 -1.33
N LEU A 19 11.09 -14.85 -2.10
CA LEU A 19 10.65 -15.53 -3.32
C LEU A 19 10.44 -17.01 -3.00
N GLU A 20 9.23 -17.51 -3.28
CA GLU A 20 8.87 -18.92 -3.11
C GLU A 20 8.32 -19.49 -4.42
N VAL A 21 8.57 -20.77 -4.68
CA VAL A 21 7.95 -21.55 -5.76
C VAL A 21 6.89 -22.46 -5.15
N TYR A 22 5.65 -22.31 -5.62
CA TYR A 22 4.50 -23.10 -5.18
C TYR A 22 4.29 -24.23 -6.18
N HIS A 23 4.38 -25.47 -5.70
CA HIS A 23 4.11 -26.66 -6.50
C HIS A 23 2.63 -27.00 -6.39
N LEU A 24 1.95 -27.01 -7.53
CA LEU A 24 0.52 -27.25 -7.67
C LEU A 24 0.27 -28.56 -8.41
N ARG A 25 -0.77 -29.29 -8.03
CA ARG A 25 -1.19 -30.53 -8.70
C ARG A 25 -2.70 -30.54 -8.94
N SER A 26 -3.12 -30.83 -10.15
CA SER A 26 -4.53 -31.03 -10.49
C SER A 26 -4.98 -32.47 -10.22
N GLU A 27 -6.30 -32.69 -10.20
CA GLU A 27 -6.92 -34.01 -9.99
C GLU A 27 -6.51 -35.05 -11.05
N ASP A 28 -6.19 -34.61 -12.27
CA ASP A 28 -5.71 -35.46 -13.37
C ASP A 28 -4.18 -35.70 -13.36
N GLY A 29 -3.49 -35.26 -12.30
CA GLY A 29 -2.07 -35.52 -12.07
C GLY A 29 -1.10 -34.53 -12.74
N ARG A 30 -1.59 -33.51 -13.46
CA ARG A 30 -0.70 -32.48 -14.01
C ARG A 30 -0.10 -31.64 -12.87
N THR A 31 1.17 -31.30 -13.01
CA THR A 31 1.89 -30.45 -12.04
C THR A 31 2.25 -29.11 -12.68
N VAL A 32 2.08 -28.03 -11.94
CA VAL A 32 2.43 -26.67 -12.35
C VAL A 32 3.19 -25.99 -11.22
N GLU A 33 4.16 -25.15 -11.56
CA GLU A 33 4.86 -24.30 -10.60
C GLU A 33 4.41 -22.85 -10.76
N LYS A 34 4.36 -22.13 -9.63
CA LYS A 34 4.07 -20.70 -9.58
C LYS A 34 5.08 -20.00 -8.70
N GLU A 35 5.77 -19.01 -9.26
CA GLU A 35 6.61 -18.10 -8.50
C GLU A 35 5.73 -17.11 -7.74
N VAL A 36 6.00 -16.94 -6.45
CA VAL A 36 5.25 -16.09 -5.54
C VAL A 36 6.22 -15.24 -4.73
N ILE A 37 6.03 -13.92 -4.81
CA ILE A 37 6.67 -12.97 -3.91
C ILE A 37 5.82 -12.93 -2.62
N VAL A 38 6.40 -13.49 -1.56
CA VAL A 38 5.82 -13.49 -0.23
C VAL A 38 6.08 -12.14 0.43
N HIS A 39 5.01 -11.44 0.79
CA HIS A 39 5.02 -10.08 1.32
C HIS A 39 4.28 -10.05 2.66
N PRO A 40 4.75 -9.30 3.68
CA PRO A 40 4.10 -9.24 5.00
C PRO A 40 2.71 -8.58 4.99
N GLY A 41 2.33 -7.97 3.87
CA GLY A 41 1.19 -7.07 3.77
C GLY A 41 1.61 -5.62 4.01
N ALA A 42 0.70 -4.70 3.74
CA ALA A 42 0.98 -3.27 3.85
C ALA A 42 -0.28 -2.46 4.16
N VAL A 43 -0.08 -1.18 4.44
CA VAL A 43 -1.12 -0.21 4.65
C VAL A 43 -0.98 0.94 3.66
N VAL A 44 -2.09 1.63 3.40
CA VAL A 44 -2.10 2.90 2.69
C VAL A 44 -3.05 3.84 3.44
N VAL A 45 -2.62 5.09 3.62
CA VAL A 45 -3.36 6.07 4.42
C VAL A 45 -3.77 7.23 3.55
N LEU A 46 -5.05 7.61 3.62
CA LEU A 46 -5.64 8.81 3.05
C LEU A 46 -5.81 9.87 4.15
N PRO A 47 -4.77 10.66 4.43
CA PRO A 47 -4.80 11.71 5.44
C PRO A 47 -5.52 12.97 4.94
N PHE A 48 -6.46 13.47 5.76
CA PHE A 48 -7.18 14.72 5.55
C PHE A 48 -6.68 15.81 6.49
N LEU A 49 -6.07 16.87 5.94
CA LEU A 49 -5.76 18.08 6.70
C LEU A 49 -7.02 18.86 7.08
N ASP A 50 -7.98 18.87 6.17
CA ASP A 50 -9.32 19.41 6.36
C ASP A 50 -10.31 18.62 5.47
N ARG A 51 -11.54 19.09 5.32
CA ARG A 51 -12.59 18.38 4.55
C ARG A 51 -12.26 18.19 3.06
N GLN A 52 -11.38 19.00 2.48
CA GLN A 52 -11.11 19.05 1.05
C GLN A 52 -9.63 18.88 0.71
N THR A 53 -8.72 19.02 1.68
CA THR A 53 -7.28 18.92 1.47
C THR A 53 -6.72 17.61 2.02
N ILE A 54 -6.01 16.86 1.19
CA ILE A 54 -5.31 15.63 1.58
C ILE A 54 -3.79 15.81 1.56
N ILE A 55 -3.08 14.88 2.19
CA ILE A 55 -1.62 14.76 2.07
C ILE A 55 -1.29 13.61 1.12
N LEU A 56 -0.43 13.92 0.16
CA LEU A 56 0.28 12.99 -0.71
C LEU A 56 1.78 13.07 -0.41
N ILE A 57 2.54 12.14 -0.95
CA ILE A 57 3.99 12.13 -0.90
C ILE A 57 4.58 11.97 -2.31
N ARG A 58 5.69 12.64 -2.60
CA ARG A 58 6.55 12.28 -3.72
C ARG A 58 7.57 11.28 -3.21
N ASN A 59 7.58 10.09 -3.79
CA ASN A 59 8.48 9.00 -3.38
C ASN A 59 9.26 8.48 -4.59
N ARG A 60 10.58 8.36 -4.45
CA ARG A 60 11.44 7.73 -5.47
C ARG A 60 11.26 6.22 -5.43
N ARG A 61 10.63 5.65 -6.45
CA ARG A 61 10.43 4.21 -6.60
C ARG A 61 11.49 3.61 -7.53
N HIS A 62 12.56 3.11 -6.94
CA HIS A 62 13.66 2.47 -7.68
C HIS A 62 13.23 1.31 -8.59
N ALA A 63 12.16 0.58 -8.24
CA ALA A 63 11.65 -0.54 -9.03
C ALA A 63 11.14 -0.12 -10.42
N VAL A 64 10.67 1.13 -10.56
CA VAL A 64 10.21 1.70 -11.84
C VAL A 64 11.09 2.84 -12.32
N GLY A 65 12.06 3.30 -11.52
CA GLY A 65 12.98 4.36 -11.88
C GLY A 65 12.37 5.77 -11.87
N GLU A 66 11.20 5.96 -11.25
CA GLU A 66 10.44 7.20 -11.28
C GLU A 66 10.22 7.79 -9.88
N VAL A 67 9.90 9.08 -9.81
CA VAL A 67 9.33 9.71 -8.61
C VAL A 67 7.82 9.77 -8.79
N LEU A 68 7.10 8.98 -7.99
CA LEU A 68 5.65 8.91 -8.07
C LEU A 68 5.01 9.80 -7.01
N LEU A 69 3.83 10.33 -7.34
CA LEU A 69 2.94 10.95 -6.36
C LEU A 69 2.00 9.89 -5.79
N GLU A 70 2.08 9.66 -4.49
CA GLU A 70 1.44 8.54 -3.82
C GLU A 70 0.79 8.97 -2.49
N LEU A 71 -0.11 8.14 -1.96
CA LEU A 71 -0.51 8.17 -0.57
C LEU A 71 0.58 7.54 0.31
N PRO A 72 0.76 8.02 1.55
CA PRO A 72 1.67 7.40 2.50
C PRO A 72 1.27 5.95 2.78
N ALA A 73 2.27 5.07 2.81
CA ALA A 73 2.09 3.64 2.82
C ALA A 73 3.37 2.91 3.22
N GLY A 74 3.22 1.85 4.00
CA GLY A 74 4.34 0.94 4.26
C GLY A 74 3.90 -0.43 4.75
N THR A 75 4.89 -1.26 5.05
CA THR A 75 4.71 -2.70 5.28
C THR A 75 4.30 -3.00 6.72
N LEU A 76 3.53 -4.06 6.92
CA LEU A 76 3.21 -4.54 8.26
C LEU A 76 4.44 -5.11 8.97
N GLY A 77 4.65 -4.70 10.22
CA GLY A 77 5.53 -5.38 11.16
C GLY A 77 5.00 -6.77 11.55
N ARG A 78 5.87 -7.60 12.11
CA ARG A 78 5.50 -8.98 12.51
C ARG A 78 4.41 -8.96 13.58
N GLY A 79 3.22 -9.42 13.23
CA GLY A 79 2.06 -9.45 14.13
C GLY A 79 1.47 -8.05 14.41
N GLU A 80 1.92 -7.03 13.68
CA GLU A 80 1.41 -5.67 13.82
C GLU A 80 -0.03 -5.58 13.32
N MET A 81 -0.91 -4.93 14.08
CA MET A 81 -2.25 -4.63 13.61
C MET A 81 -2.18 -3.60 12.47
N PRO A 82 -2.92 -3.78 11.35
CA PRO A 82 -2.88 -2.83 10.25
C PRO A 82 -3.18 -1.38 10.66
N MET A 83 -4.05 -1.18 11.65
CA MET A 83 -4.33 0.17 12.14
C MET A 83 -3.11 0.84 12.80
N ASN A 84 -2.31 0.07 13.54
CA ASN A 84 -1.10 0.58 14.17
C ASN A 84 -0.02 0.89 13.13
N ALA A 85 0.14 0.00 12.14
CA ALA A 85 1.06 0.22 11.02
C ALA A 85 0.71 1.51 10.28
N ALA A 86 -0.57 1.75 9.97
CA ALA A 86 -0.94 2.97 9.25
C ALA A 86 -0.71 4.26 10.05
N GLY A 87 -0.92 4.24 11.37
CA GLY A 87 -0.56 5.37 12.22
C GLY A 87 0.96 5.63 12.25
N ARG A 88 1.75 4.55 12.33
CA ARG A 88 3.23 4.59 12.31
C ARG A 88 3.75 5.15 10.98
N GLU A 89 3.36 4.55 9.86
CA GLU A 89 3.79 4.95 8.51
C GLU A 89 3.37 6.38 8.18
N LEU A 90 2.16 6.79 8.59
CA LEU A 90 1.73 8.19 8.43
C LEU A 90 2.66 9.16 9.16
N LEU A 91 3.07 8.83 10.39
CA LEU A 91 3.99 9.66 11.16
C LEU A 91 5.39 9.66 10.56
N GLU A 92 5.93 8.49 10.23
CA GLU A 92 7.28 8.31 9.69
C GLU A 92 7.41 9.08 8.37
N GLU A 93 6.51 8.86 7.41
CA GLU A 93 6.61 9.43 6.06
C GLU A 93 6.13 10.89 5.97
N THR A 94 5.19 11.32 6.80
CA THR A 94 4.58 12.67 6.65
C THR A 94 4.79 13.59 7.85
N GLY A 95 5.21 13.04 8.98
CA GLY A 95 5.29 13.77 10.24
C GLY A 95 3.92 14.16 10.80
N TYR A 96 2.85 13.43 10.50
CA TYR A 96 1.52 13.69 11.06
C TYR A 96 1.03 12.53 11.92
N LEU A 97 0.42 12.84 13.05
CA LEU A 97 -0.36 11.90 13.86
C LEU A 97 -1.84 12.08 13.54
N ALA A 98 -2.58 10.98 13.47
CA ALA A 98 -4.04 11.02 13.29
C ALA A 98 -4.77 10.83 14.63
N GLY A 99 -5.70 11.73 14.95
CA GLY A 99 -6.61 11.56 16.09
C GLY A 99 -7.72 10.54 15.82
N ARG A 100 -8.10 10.36 14.55
CA ARG A 100 -9.13 9.41 14.13
C ARG A 100 -8.72 8.69 12.86
N MET A 101 -8.95 7.39 12.83
CA MET A 101 -8.62 6.53 11.69
C MET A 101 -9.81 5.64 11.33
N ARG A 102 -10.22 5.67 10.05
CA ARG A 102 -11.38 4.94 9.53
C ARG A 102 -10.93 3.92 8.49
N PRO A 103 -11.19 2.61 8.67
CA PRO A 103 -10.95 1.61 7.63
C PRO A 103 -11.78 1.92 6.37
N LEU A 104 -11.17 1.77 5.19
CA LEU A 104 -11.84 1.99 3.90
C LEU A 104 -12.06 0.66 3.18
N LEU A 105 -10.97 0.04 2.73
CA LEU A 105 -11.00 -1.23 1.99
C LEU A 105 -9.75 -2.05 2.28
N SER A 106 -9.75 -3.31 1.84
CA SER A 106 -8.53 -4.10 1.70
C SER A 106 -8.51 -4.76 0.33
N PHE A 107 -7.33 -4.87 -0.28
CA PHE A 107 -7.20 -5.36 -1.65
C PHE A 107 -5.83 -6.02 -1.87
N TYR A 108 -5.73 -6.78 -2.96
CA TYR A 108 -4.47 -7.34 -3.44
C TYR A 108 -4.02 -6.51 -4.65
N PRO A 109 -2.84 -5.87 -4.63
CA PRO A 109 -2.41 -5.01 -5.73
C PRO A 109 -2.02 -5.83 -6.98
N SER A 110 -1.44 -7.02 -6.81
CA SER A 110 -1.06 -7.90 -7.93
C SER A 110 -1.08 -9.38 -7.52
N PRO A 111 -2.28 -9.98 -7.31
CA PRO A 111 -2.42 -11.34 -6.78
C PRO A 111 -1.91 -12.46 -7.70
N GLY A 112 -1.52 -12.12 -8.94
CA GLY A 112 -0.88 -13.07 -9.86
C GLY A 112 0.55 -13.44 -9.48
N VAL A 113 1.22 -12.62 -8.65
CA VAL A 113 2.62 -12.83 -8.24
C VAL A 113 2.90 -12.42 -6.80
N LEU A 114 2.17 -11.43 -6.24
CA LEU A 114 2.33 -10.98 -4.87
C LEU A 114 1.28 -11.60 -3.96
N SER A 115 1.72 -12.07 -2.78
CA SER A 115 0.80 -12.42 -1.68
C SER A 115 0.36 -11.21 -0.84
N GLU A 116 0.85 -10.02 -1.18
CA GLU A 116 0.59 -8.77 -0.47
C GLU A 116 -0.91 -8.47 -0.37
N LYS A 117 -1.40 -8.35 0.86
CA LYS A 117 -2.69 -7.72 1.13
C LYS A 117 -2.46 -6.32 1.70
N MET A 118 -3.09 -5.33 1.07
CA MET A 118 -3.04 -3.94 1.51
C MET A 118 -4.32 -3.56 2.27
N TYR A 119 -4.18 -2.73 3.30
CA TYR A 119 -5.29 -2.19 4.09
C TYR A 119 -5.31 -0.66 3.97
N ALA A 120 -6.39 -0.12 3.44
CA ALA A 120 -6.56 1.31 3.24
C ALA A 120 -7.34 1.95 4.39
N PHE A 121 -6.89 3.12 4.83
CA PHE A 121 -7.53 3.89 5.89
C PHE A 121 -7.67 5.36 5.50
N ALA A 122 -8.72 6.04 5.95
CA ALA A 122 -8.76 7.49 6.00
C ALA A 122 -8.32 7.96 7.39
N ALA A 123 -7.47 8.98 7.44
CA ALA A 123 -6.97 9.57 8.67
C ALA A 123 -7.44 11.02 8.79
N TYR A 124 -7.92 11.40 9.97
CA TYR A 124 -8.49 12.70 10.28
C TYR A 124 -7.88 13.24 11.58
N ASP A 125 -8.21 14.50 11.88
CA ASP A 125 -7.79 15.18 13.09
C ASP A 125 -6.26 15.16 13.20
N LEU A 126 -5.61 15.61 12.12
CA LEU A 126 -4.17 15.48 11.96
C LEU A 126 -3.42 16.52 12.80
N GLU A 127 -2.37 16.05 13.46
CA GLU A 127 -1.49 16.88 14.25
C GLU A 127 -0.05 16.78 13.74
N LYS A 128 0.54 17.93 13.40
CA LYS A 128 1.92 17.96 12.89
C LYS A 128 2.93 17.64 14.00
N ARG A 129 3.89 16.79 13.65
CA ARG A 129 5.04 16.35 14.41
C ARG A 129 6.28 16.42 13.51
N GLN A 130 7.29 15.62 13.85
CA GLN A 130 8.51 15.47 13.08
C GLN A 130 8.40 14.23 12.19
N GLN A 131 8.79 14.39 10.93
CA GLN A 131 8.97 13.29 9.97
C GLN A 131 10.21 12.47 10.36
N SER A 132 10.15 11.15 10.19
CA SER A 132 11.23 10.22 10.54
C SER A 132 11.32 9.14 9.47
N LEU A 133 12.01 9.46 8.37
CA LEU A 133 12.15 8.56 7.22
C LEU A 133 13.10 7.40 7.50
N ASP A 134 12.80 6.25 6.89
CA ASP A 134 13.68 5.09 6.92
C ASP A 134 14.93 5.33 6.05
N GLU A 135 15.99 4.58 6.33
CA GLU A 135 17.22 4.62 5.53
C GLU A 135 16.94 4.26 4.06
N GLY A 136 17.28 5.19 3.16
CA GLY A 136 17.06 5.03 1.72
C GLY A 136 15.73 5.57 1.21
N GLU A 137 14.90 6.18 2.07
CA GLU A 137 13.68 6.86 1.64
C GLU A 137 13.95 8.31 1.26
N GLU A 138 13.51 8.68 0.06
CA GLU A 138 13.53 10.05 -0.46
C GLU A 138 12.07 10.50 -0.62
N ILE A 139 11.51 11.06 0.45
CA ILE A 139 10.08 11.40 0.54
C ILE A 139 9.88 12.90 0.79
N GLU A 140 9.10 13.54 -0.07
CA GLU A 140 8.62 14.92 0.08
C GLU A 140 7.10 14.94 0.32
N VAL A 141 6.66 15.64 1.36
CA VAL A 141 5.24 15.80 1.69
C VAL A 141 4.60 16.87 0.81
N VAL A 142 3.50 16.52 0.14
CA VAL A 142 2.74 17.41 -0.72
C VAL A 142 1.30 17.53 -0.22
N THR A 143 0.81 18.75 -0.06
CA THR A 143 -0.61 18.99 0.24
C THR A 143 -1.36 19.19 -1.07
N THR A 144 -2.53 18.58 -1.21
CA THR A 144 -3.27 18.59 -2.49
C THR A 144 -4.76 18.59 -2.22
N PRO A 145 -5.54 19.48 -2.85
CA PRO A 145 -6.99 19.37 -2.85
C PRO A 145 -7.44 18.01 -3.40
N LEU A 146 -8.41 17.37 -2.77
CA LEU A 146 -8.88 16.03 -3.13
C LEU A 146 -9.39 15.97 -4.57
N ASP A 147 -10.09 17.02 -5.02
CA ASP A 147 -10.58 17.14 -6.39
C ASP A 147 -9.44 17.23 -7.42
N VAL A 148 -8.39 17.98 -7.10
CA VAL A 148 -7.16 18.05 -7.90
C VAL A 148 -6.48 16.69 -7.96
N ALA A 149 -6.34 15.98 -6.84
CA ALA A 149 -5.76 14.63 -6.84
C ALA A 149 -6.57 13.65 -7.72
N LEU A 150 -7.90 13.73 -7.67
CA LEU A 150 -8.77 12.93 -8.53
C LEU A 150 -8.62 13.29 -10.02
N ASP A 151 -8.44 14.58 -10.34
CA ASP A 151 -8.17 15.03 -11.70
C ASP A 151 -6.77 14.58 -12.18
N MET A 152 -5.77 14.55 -11.29
CA MET A 152 -4.45 14.01 -11.61
C MET A 152 -4.48 12.53 -11.95
N ILE A 153 -5.36 11.72 -11.33
CA ILE A 153 -5.58 10.32 -11.75
C ILE A 153 -6.05 10.28 -13.20
N ARG A 154 -7.03 11.11 -13.55
CA ARG A 154 -7.62 11.15 -14.91
C ARG A 154 -6.58 11.48 -15.98
N HIS A 155 -5.65 12.36 -15.66
CA HIS A 155 -4.61 12.83 -16.60
C HIS A 155 -3.27 12.08 -16.46
N GLY A 156 -3.19 11.03 -15.65
CA GLY A 156 -1.97 10.23 -15.46
C GLY A 156 -0.90 10.86 -14.57
N GLY A 157 -1.20 11.96 -13.88
CA GLY A 157 -0.30 12.58 -12.89
C GLY A 157 -0.17 11.79 -11.58
N ILE A 158 -1.10 10.86 -11.32
CA ILE A 158 -1.00 9.83 -10.28
C ILE A 158 -1.09 8.47 -10.98
N ALA A 159 0.00 7.70 -10.90
CA ALA A 159 0.13 6.39 -11.54
C ALA A 159 0.25 5.23 -10.52
N ASP A 160 0.32 5.54 -9.22
CA ASP A 160 0.45 4.53 -8.18
C ASP A 160 -0.89 3.83 -7.88
N GLY A 161 -0.92 2.50 -8.06
CA GLY A 161 -2.17 1.71 -8.03
C GLY A 161 -2.91 1.74 -6.69
N LYS A 162 -2.19 1.68 -5.56
CA LYS A 162 -2.82 1.77 -4.22
C LYS A 162 -3.42 3.14 -3.95
N THR A 163 -2.77 4.19 -4.45
CA THR A 163 -3.24 5.57 -4.38
C THR A 163 -4.52 5.75 -5.21
N ILE A 164 -4.49 5.31 -6.46
CA ILE A 164 -5.66 5.36 -7.36
C ILE A 164 -6.84 4.62 -6.76
N ALA A 165 -6.64 3.37 -6.32
CA ALA A 165 -7.70 2.54 -5.75
C ALA A 165 -8.32 3.19 -4.51
N THR A 166 -7.50 3.72 -3.60
CA THR A 166 -7.95 4.33 -2.35
C THR A 166 -8.71 5.64 -2.59
N LEU A 167 -8.19 6.52 -3.45
CA LEU A 167 -8.84 7.80 -3.78
C LEU A 167 -10.17 7.59 -4.50
N LEU A 168 -10.22 6.70 -5.49
CA LEU A 168 -11.46 6.41 -6.21
C LEU A 168 -12.48 5.73 -5.30
N PHE A 169 -12.07 4.76 -4.47
CA PHE A 169 -12.96 4.17 -3.48
C PHE A 169 -13.55 5.23 -2.55
N TYR A 170 -12.71 6.11 -1.99
CA TYR A 170 -13.18 7.19 -1.13
C TYR A 170 -14.15 8.13 -1.86
N ARG A 171 -13.88 8.46 -3.12
CA ARG A 171 -14.74 9.35 -3.91
C ARG A 171 -16.15 8.79 -4.14
N TYR A 172 -16.29 7.48 -4.29
CA TYR A 172 -17.57 6.83 -4.59
C TYR A 172 -18.28 6.27 -3.36
N PHE A 173 -17.54 5.85 -2.34
CA PHE A 173 -18.06 5.13 -1.17
C PHE A 173 -17.66 5.75 0.17
N GLY A 174 -16.79 6.75 0.17
CA GLY A 174 -16.23 7.37 1.38
C GLY A 174 -17.08 8.47 1.99
N GLY A 175 -18.28 8.75 1.44
CA GLY A 175 -19.22 9.69 2.05
C GLY A 175 -19.52 9.36 3.51
N GLU A 176 -19.63 10.41 4.33
CA GLU A 176 -20.42 10.39 5.57
C GLU A 176 -21.80 10.98 5.26
#